data_AF-X5PQH3-F1
#
_entry.id   AF-X5PQH3-F1
#
_cell.length_a   1.000
_cell.length_b   1.000
_cell.length_c   1.000
_cell.angle_alpha   90.00
_cell.angle_beta   90.00
_cell.angle_gamma   90.00
#
_symmetry.space_group_name_H-M   'P 1'
#
loop_
_entity.id
_entity.type
_entity.pdbx_description
1 polymer ?
#
loop_
_entity_poly.entity_id
_entity_poly.type
_entity_poly.pdbx_seq_one_letter_code
_entity_poly.pdbx_strand_id
1 'polypeptide(L)'
;MLAKLSAFPRQNGLALALRDIGRINRSIFLPQWWQSPEMRRNATAGLNKSEAQNTLARALFFNRLGELRDRTFESQFYRASGLNLLINVIVYWNTLYLEPAFADLNRNGIATPPEVVKHIAPLGWQHISLTGDYIWTPTENLDLRPLRHETSILAA
;
A
#
# COMPACT_ATOMS: atom_id res chain seq x y z
N MET A 1 -2.05 -13.19 -26.66
CA MET A 1 -0.99 -14.22 -26.69
C MET A 1 -1.13 -15.23 -25.54
N LEU A 2 -1.30 -14.77 -24.29
CA LEU A 2 -1.55 -15.62 -23.11
C LEU A 2 -2.77 -16.56 -23.25
N ALA A 3 -3.87 -16.08 -23.84
CA ALA A 3 -5.08 -16.89 -24.06
C ALA A 3 -4.88 -18.10 -25.00
N LYS A 4 -3.93 -18.04 -25.94
CA LYS A 4 -3.59 -19.20 -26.82
C LYS A 4 -2.72 -20.23 -26.10
N LEU A 5 -1.94 -19.80 -25.10
CA LEU A 5 -1.09 -20.67 -24.30
C LEU A 5 -1.90 -21.44 -23.24
N SER A 6 -2.95 -20.84 -22.69
CA SER A 6 -3.84 -21.50 -21.73
C SER A 6 -4.86 -22.46 -22.37
N ALA A 7 -5.10 -22.34 -23.68
CA ALA A 7 -6.07 -23.18 -24.40
C ALA A 7 -5.63 -24.65 -24.57
N PHE A 8 -4.32 -24.94 -24.53
CA PHE A 8 -3.79 -26.30 -24.70
C PHE A 8 -2.72 -26.67 -23.65
N PRO A 9 -3.10 -26.85 -22.36
CA PRO A 9 -2.15 -27.02 -21.26
C PRO A 9 -1.29 -28.29 -21.33
N ARG A 10 -1.73 -29.31 -22.08
CA ARG A 10 -1.12 -30.65 -22.11
C ARG A 10 -0.37 -31.01 -23.39
N GLN A 11 -0.43 -30.17 -24.43
CA GLN A 11 0.16 -30.47 -25.75
C GLN A 11 1.08 -29.36 -26.28
N ASN A 12 1.18 -28.21 -25.60
CA ASN A 12 2.02 -27.11 -26.05
C ASN A 12 3.46 -27.24 -25.50
N GLY A 13 4.39 -27.67 -26.37
CA GLY A 13 5.82 -27.81 -26.03
C GLY A 13 6.45 -26.51 -25.51
N LEU A 14 6.00 -25.33 -25.97
CA LEU A 14 6.47 -24.04 -25.47
C LEU A 14 5.99 -23.77 -24.03
N ALA A 15 4.76 -24.16 -23.69
CA ALA A 15 4.26 -24.04 -22.32
C ALA A 15 5.02 -24.96 -21.36
N LEU A 16 5.39 -26.17 -21.81
CA LEU A 16 6.24 -27.08 -21.06
C LEU A 16 7.66 -26.50 -20.85
N ALA A 17 8.27 -25.98 -21.91
CA ALA A 17 9.60 -25.34 -21.83
C ALA A 17 9.60 -24.15 -20.84
N LEU A 18 8.59 -23.27 -20.90
CA LEU A 18 8.45 -22.16 -19.96
C LEU A 18 8.27 -22.63 -18.51
N ARG A 19 7.50 -23.71 -18.30
CA ARG A 19 7.32 -24.31 -16.98
C ARG A 19 8.64 -24.88 -16.45
N ASP A 20 9.42 -25.55 -17.30
CA ASP A 20 10.70 -26.13 -16.91
C ASP A 20 11.75 -25.06 -16.61
N ILE A 21 11.76 -23.95 -17.36
CA ILE A 21 12.54 -22.75 -16.99
C ILE A 21 12.15 -22.25 -15.60
N GLY A 22 10.85 -22.15 -15.32
CA GLY A 22 10.35 -21.76 -13.99
C GLY A 22 10.79 -22.72 -12.87
N ARG A 23 10.82 -24.03 -13.14
CA ARG A 23 11.33 -25.05 -12.21
C ARG A 23 12.83 -24.90 -11.95
N ILE A 24 13.64 -24.66 -12.99
CA ILE A 24 15.09 -24.45 -12.85
C ILE A 24 15.35 -23.22 -11.98
N ASN A 25 14.70 -22.09 -12.27
CA ASN A 25 14.82 -20.87 -11.47
C ASN A 25 14.42 -21.12 -10.01
N ARG A 26 13.35 -21.89 -9.78
CA ARG A 26 12.89 -22.26 -8.44
C ARG A 26 13.93 -23.12 -7.72
N SER A 27 14.49 -24.14 -8.37
CA SER A 27 15.52 -25.00 -7.78
C SER A 27 16.80 -24.26 -7.37
N ILE A 28 17.17 -23.21 -8.11
CA ILE A 28 18.32 -22.35 -7.76
C ILE A 28 17.95 -21.38 -6.64
N PHE A 29 16.77 -20.76 -6.71
CA PHE A 29 16.33 -19.73 -5.78
C PHE A 29 16.04 -20.28 -4.36
N LEU A 30 15.42 -21.45 -4.25
CA LEU A 30 14.99 -21.98 -2.94
C LEU A 30 16.15 -22.14 -1.95
N PRO A 31 17.27 -22.79 -2.30
CA PRO A 31 18.43 -22.89 -1.40
C PRO A 31 18.96 -21.52 -0.97
N GLN A 32 19.05 -20.56 -1.90
CA GLN A 32 19.48 -19.19 -1.60
C GLN A 32 18.53 -18.50 -0.60
N TRP A 33 17.23 -18.68 -0.79
CA TRP A 33 16.19 -18.17 0.10
C TRP A 33 16.25 -18.76 1.50
N TRP A 34 16.49 -20.07 1.64
CA TRP A 34 16.65 -20.70 2.95
C TRP A 34 17.90 -20.23 3.68
N GLN A 35 19.00 -20.07 2.95
CA GLN A 35 20.30 -19.75 3.54
C GLN A 35 20.45 -18.26 3.88
N SER A 36 19.71 -17.35 3.23
CA SER A 36 19.85 -15.91 3.42
C SER A 36 18.69 -15.29 4.22
N PRO A 37 18.89 -14.96 5.51
CA PRO A 37 17.94 -14.18 6.30
C PRO A 37 17.68 -12.79 5.71
N GLU A 38 18.69 -12.18 5.09
CA GLU A 38 18.58 -10.86 4.48
C GLU A 38 17.60 -10.85 3.30
N MET A 39 17.70 -11.85 2.42
CA MET A 39 16.78 -11.99 1.28
C MET A 39 15.33 -12.11 1.76
N ARG A 40 15.10 -12.86 2.84
CA ARG A 40 13.79 -12.99 3.47
C ARG A 40 13.30 -11.66 4.04
N ARG A 41 14.14 -10.94 4.78
CA ARG A 41 13.80 -9.62 5.35
C ARG A 41 13.41 -8.62 4.25
N ASN A 42 14.15 -8.56 3.17
CA ASN A 42 13.88 -7.64 2.06
C ASN A 42 12.55 -7.98 1.36
N ALA A 43 12.28 -9.26 1.12
CA ALA A 43 11.02 -9.71 0.55
C ALA A 43 9.83 -9.45 1.49
N THR A 44 9.97 -9.72 2.79
CA THR A 44 8.92 -9.39 3.78
C THR A 44 8.68 -7.89 3.86
N ALA A 45 9.73 -7.06 3.83
CA ALA A 45 9.57 -5.60 3.79
C ALA A 45 8.80 -5.13 2.55
N GLY A 46 9.11 -5.70 1.37
CA GLY A 46 8.36 -5.42 0.14
C GLY A 46 6.90 -5.87 0.22
N LEU A 47 6.65 -7.07 0.76
CA LEU A 47 5.30 -7.61 0.97
C LEU A 47 4.49 -6.72 1.91
N ASN A 48 5.05 -6.36 3.08
CA ASN A 48 4.41 -5.49 4.06
C ASN A 48 3.99 -4.15 3.43
N LYS A 49 4.85 -3.54 2.60
CA LYS A 49 4.52 -2.32 1.87
C LYS A 49 3.34 -2.52 0.91
N SER A 50 3.37 -3.59 0.12
CA SER A 50 2.29 -3.90 -0.83
C SER A 50 0.96 -4.23 -0.12
N GLU A 51 1.02 -4.90 1.02
CA GLU A 51 -0.15 -5.25 1.82
C GLU A 51 -0.76 -4.03 2.51
N ALA A 52 0.06 -3.13 3.04
CA ALA A 52 -0.38 -1.85 3.57
C ALA A 52 -1.07 -1.01 2.49
N GLN A 53 -0.47 -0.91 1.30
CA GLN A 53 -1.08 -0.21 0.17
C GLN A 53 -2.41 -0.85 -0.26
N ASN A 54 -2.47 -2.18 -0.33
CA ASN A 54 -3.70 -2.89 -0.64
C ASN A 54 -4.79 -2.71 0.43
N THR A 55 -4.39 -2.64 1.71
CA THR A 55 -5.31 -2.35 2.82
C THR A 55 -5.89 -0.95 2.72
N LEU A 56 -5.05 0.05 2.45
CA LEU A 56 -5.50 1.42 2.17
C LEU A 56 -6.44 1.46 0.96
N ALA A 57 -6.07 0.79 -0.14
CA ALA A 57 -6.89 0.74 -1.34
C ALA A 57 -8.28 0.16 -1.07
N ARG A 58 -8.36 -0.92 -0.27
CA ARG A 58 -9.64 -1.52 0.16
C ARG A 58 -10.46 -0.56 1.04
N ALA A 59 -9.82 0.17 1.94
CA ALA A 59 -10.49 1.14 2.80
C ALA A 59 -11.10 2.30 1.99
N LEU A 60 -10.35 2.82 1.00
CA LEU A 60 -10.82 3.87 0.10
C LEU A 60 -11.91 3.37 -0.86
N PHE A 61 -11.78 2.11 -1.31
CA PHE A 61 -12.75 1.46 -2.16
C PHE A 61 -13.80 0.68 -1.34
N PHE A 62 -14.39 1.34 -0.34
CA PHE A 62 -15.36 0.73 0.57
C PHE A 62 -16.67 0.33 -0.14
N ASN A 63 -17.02 0.97 -1.25
CA ASN A 63 -18.20 0.61 -2.03
C ASN A 63 -17.91 -0.63 -2.90
N ARG A 64 -18.83 -1.61 -2.91
CA ARG A 64 -18.70 -2.90 -3.63
C ARG A 64 -17.49 -3.75 -3.21
N LEU A 65 -17.11 -3.74 -1.93
CA LEU A 65 -16.11 -4.65 -1.35
C LEU A 65 -14.71 -4.61 -2.01
N GLY A 66 -14.29 -3.48 -2.58
CA GLY A 66 -12.98 -3.43 -3.28
C GLY A 66 -13.01 -3.92 -4.74
N GLU A 67 -14.16 -4.37 -5.27
CA GLU A 67 -14.21 -5.01 -6.59
C GLU A 67 -14.55 -4.05 -7.75
N LEU A 68 -13.68 -4.03 -8.77
CA LEU A 68 -13.91 -3.34 -10.04
C LEU A 68 -14.78 -4.20 -10.97
N ARG A 69 -16.11 -4.08 -10.85
CA ARG A 69 -17.10 -4.85 -11.65
C ARG A 69 -17.59 -4.13 -12.92
N ASP A 70 -16.79 -3.24 -13.50
CA ASP A 70 -17.27 -2.50 -14.66
C ASP A 70 -17.21 -3.31 -15.95
N ARG A 71 -18.16 -3.00 -16.84
CA ARG A 71 -18.35 -3.77 -18.08
C ARG A 71 -17.30 -3.46 -19.13
N THR A 72 -16.68 -2.27 -19.10
CA THR A 72 -15.68 -1.86 -20.09
C THR A 72 -14.30 -1.71 -19.45
N PHE A 73 -13.26 -2.05 -20.21
CA PHE A 73 -11.88 -1.85 -19.77
C PHE A 73 -11.59 -0.38 -19.42
N GLU A 74 -12.13 0.54 -20.21
CA GLU A 74 -11.94 1.98 -20.00
C GLU A 74 -12.52 2.46 -18.66
N SER A 75 -13.70 1.99 -18.27
CA SER A 75 -14.29 2.35 -16.97
C SER A 75 -13.53 1.75 -15.79
N GLN A 76 -13.03 0.52 -15.91
CA GLN A 76 -12.13 -0.07 -14.91
C GLN A 76 -10.84 0.75 -14.78
N PHE A 77 -10.28 1.20 -15.91
CA PHE A 77 -9.07 2.00 -15.96
C PHE A 77 -9.26 3.35 -15.27
N TYR A 78 -10.35 4.08 -15.56
CA TYR A 78 -10.63 5.35 -14.88
C TYR A 78 -10.83 5.18 -13.37
N ARG A 79 -11.55 4.13 -12.92
CA ARG A 79 -11.70 3.87 -11.48
C ARG A 79 -10.38 3.52 -10.80
N ALA A 80 -9.58 2.64 -11.41
CA ALA A 80 -8.26 2.28 -10.89
C ALA A 80 -7.34 3.51 -10.81
N SER A 81 -7.40 4.38 -11.82
CA SER A 81 -6.60 5.61 -11.87
C SER A 81 -7.04 6.61 -10.78
N GLY A 82 -8.35 6.79 -10.60
CA GLY A 82 -8.89 7.64 -9.53
C GLY A 82 -8.53 7.12 -8.13
N LEU A 83 -8.60 5.81 -7.92
CA LEU A 83 -8.18 5.19 -6.66
C LEU A 83 -6.68 5.42 -6.40
N ASN A 84 -5.83 5.25 -7.42
CA ASN A 84 -4.40 5.51 -7.31
C ASN A 84 -4.13 6.99 -6.99
N LEU A 85 -4.85 7.91 -7.62
CA LEU A 85 -4.76 9.35 -7.31
C LEU A 85 -5.07 9.61 -5.83
N LEU A 86 -6.17 9.06 -5.30
CA LEU A 86 -6.53 9.23 -3.88
C LEU A 86 -5.48 8.66 -2.94
N ILE A 87 -4.94 7.47 -3.23
CA ILE A 87 -3.84 6.87 -2.46
C ILE A 87 -2.63 7.82 -2.44
N ASN A 88 -2.23 8.36 -3.59
CA ASN A 88 -1.09 9.26 -3.67
C ASN A 88 -1.33 10.57 -2.92
N VAL A 89 -2.56 11.11 -2.96
CA VAL A 89 -2.93 12.30 -2.18
C VAL A 89 -2.80 12.04 -0.68
N ILE A 90 -3.25 10.88 -0.19
CA ILE A 90 -3.10 10.49 1.21
C ILE A 90 -1.63 10.30 1.59
N VAL A 91 -0.86 9.61 0.74
CA VAL A 91 0.59 9.43 0.94
C VAL A 91 1.30 10.78 1.01
N TYR A 92 0.97 11.69 0.12
CA TYR A 92 1.53 13.04 0.10
C TYR A 92 1.17 13.80 1.38
N TRP A 93 -0.11 13.81 1.75
CA TRP A 93 -0.58 14.42 2.99
C TRP A 93 0.15 13.85 4.20
N ASN A 94 0.20 12.52 4.35
CA ASN A 94 0.90 11.88 5.46
C ASN A 94 2.38 12.26 5.49
N THR A 95 3.05 12.29 4.33
CA THR A 95 4.47 12.66 4.24
C THR A 95 4.72 14.07 4.79
N LEU A 96 3.84 15.04 4.46
CA LEU A 96 3.93 16.40 4.99
C LEU A 96 3.74 16.45 6.51
N TYR A 97 2.84 15.63 7.06
CA TYR A 97 2.53 15.62 8.50
C TYR A 97 3.47 14.76 9.35
N LEU A 98 4.25 13.85 8.75
CA LEU A 98 5.19 13.00 9.49
C LEU A 98 6.27 13.82 10.20
N GLU A 99 6.84 14.83 9.55
CA GLU A 99 7.86 15.68 10.17
C GLU A 99 7.32 16.44 11.41
N PRO A 100 6.22 17.21 11.31
CA PRO A 100 5.59 17.83 12.48
C PRO A 100 5.20 16.82 13.56
N ALA A 101 4.73 15.64 13.18
CA ALA A 101 4.35 14.59 14.14
C ALA A 101 5.56 14.05 14.91
N PHE A 102 6.68 13.77 14.25
CA PHE A 102 7.90 13.36 14.96
C PHE A 102 8.48 14.49 15.81
N ALA A 103 8.44 15.74 15.34
CA ALA A 103 8.84 16.88 16.15
C ALA A 103 8.00 16.98 17.43
N ASP A 104 6.69 16.76 17.33
CA ASP A 104 5.79 16.75 18.47
C ASP A 104 6.05 15.59 19.44
N LEU A 105 6.24 14.37 18.93
CA LEU A 105 6.60 13.21 19.74
C LEU A 105 7.89 13.43 20.55
N ASN A 106 8.93 14.00 19.92
CA ASN A 106 10.17 14.32 20.62
C ASN A 106 9.97 15.40 21.69
N ARG A 107 9.13 16.42 21.43
CA ARG A 107 8.77 17.43 22.46
C ARG A 107 8.06 16.80 23.66
N ASN A 108 7.25 15.78 23.42
CA ASN A 108 6.54 15.02 24.44
C ASN A 108 7.40 13.94 25.13
N GLY A 109 8.72 13.90 24.85
CA GLY A 109 9.65 12.95 25.47
C GLY A 109 9.64 11.54 24.87
N ILE A 110 8.90 11.32 23.77
CA ILE A 110 8.90 10.06 23.03
C ILE A 110 10.02 10.11 22.00
N ALA A 111 11.10 9.38 22.25
CA ALA A 111 12.23 9.34 21.34
C ALA A 111 11.85 8.75 19.98
N THR A 112 12.20 9.45 18.89
CA THR A 112 12.02 8.96 17.52
C THR A 112 13.38 8.76 16.83
N PRO A 113 14.09 7.64 17.08
CA PRO A 113 15.38 7.39 16.46
C PRO A 113 15.29 7.38 14.92
N PRO A 114 16.23 8.01 14.19
CA PRO A 114 16.23 8.00 12.72
C PRO A 114 16.22 6.59 12.12
N GLU A 115 16.86 5.64 12.82
CA GLU A 115 16.92 4.22 12.47
C GLU A 115 15.53 3.55 12.44
N VAL A 116 14.57 4.05 13.21
CA VAL A 116 13.18 3.55 13.21
C VAL A 116 12.34 4.33 12.21
N VAL A 117 12.53 5.66 12.16
CA VAL A 117 11.77 6.56 11.28
C VAL A 117 11.92 6.18 9.81
N LYS A 118 13.12 5.74 9.37
CA LYS A 118 13.37 5.30 7.99
C LYS A 118 12.53 4.10 7.54
N HIS A 119 11.94 3.36 8.48
CA HIS A 119 11.10 2.19 8.20
C HIS A 119 9.61 2.51 8.19
N ILE A 120 9.20 3.75 8.49
CA ILE A 120 7.80 4.16 8.51
C ILE A 120 7.34 4.45 7.08
N ALA A 121 6.27 3.78 6.66
CA ALA A 121 5.59 4.07 5.40
C ALA A 121 4.42 5.06 5.65
N PRO A 122 4.28 6.12 4.84
CA PRO A 122 3.20 7.11 4.95
C PRO A 122 1.84 6.60 4.44
N LEU A 123 1.48 5.36 4.81
CA LEU A 123 0.27 4.66 4.33
C LEU A 123 -0.85 4.56 5.39
N GLY A 124 -0.62 5.08 6.60
CA GLY A 124 -1.63 5.13 7.65
C GLY A 124 -2.83 5.98 7.22
N TRP A 125 -4.03 5.58 7.63
CA TRP A 125 -5.27 6.27 7.20
C TRP A 125 -6.35 6.31 8.27
N GLN A 126 -6.11 5.74 9.46
CA GLN A 126 -7.07 5.74 10.55
C GLN A 126 -7.44 7.16 11.01
N HIS A 127 -6.55 8.13 10.82
CA HIS A 127 -6.77 9.55 11.13
C HIS A 127 -7.58 10.30 10.06
N ILE A 128 -7.92 9.66 8.93
CA ILE A 128 -8.64 10.26 7.80
C ILE A 128 -10.08 9.73 7.77
N SER A 129 -11.06 10.64 7.87
CA SER A 129 -12.47 10.31 7.70
C SER A 129 -12.76 9.99 6.23
N LEU A 130 -12.91 8.70 5.91
CA LEU A 130 -13.24 8.22 4.56
C LEU A 130 -14.74 8.27 4.23
N THR A 131 -15.58 8.39 5.26
CA THR A 131 -17.04 8.50 5.16
C THR A 131 -17.55 9.54 6.15
N GLY A 132 -18.72 10.12 5.85
CA GLY A 132 -19.36 11.15 6.66
C GLY A 132 -19.52 12.48 5.92
N ASP A 133 -19.91 13.50 6.67
CA ASP A 133 -20.15 14.84 6.13
C ASP A 133 -18.85 15.66 6.10
N TYR A 134 -18.52 16.18 4.93
CA TYR A 134 -17.34 17.03 4.73
C TYR A 134 -17.75 18.50 4.76
N ILE A 135 -17.48 19.15 5.88
CA ILE A 135 -17.65 20.60 6.03
C ILE A 135 -16.36 21.28 5.56
N TRP A 136 -16.46 21.98 4.44
CA TRP A 136 -15.35 22.72 3.86
C TRP A 136 -15.40 24.18 4.29
N THR A 137 -14.49 24.57 5.16
CA THR A 137 -14.26 25.98 5.47
C THR A 137 -13.10 26.48 4.61
N PRO A 138 -13.28 27.53 3.78
CA PRO A 138 -12.20 28.15 3.06
C PRO A 138 -11.09 28.53 4.05
N THR A 139 -9.86 28.10 3.78
CA THR A 139 -8.69 28.49 4.58
C THR A 139 -7.86 29.41 3.70
N GLU A 140 -7.59 30.63 4.16
CA GLU A 140 -6.79 31.62 3.40
C GLU A 140 -5.29 31.30 3.42
N ASN A 141 -4.82 30.53 4.42
CA ASN A 141 -3.44 30.09 4.55
C ASN A 141 -3.25 28.61 4.15
N LEU A 142 -2.13 28.33 3.49
CA LEU A 142 -1.70 26.99 3.08
C LEU A 142 -0.92 26.24 4.18
N ASP A 143 -0.93 26.74 5.41
CA ASP A 143 -0.22 26.13 6.53
C ASP A 143 -0.86 24.79 6.94
N LEU A 144 -0.02 23.92 7.51
CA LEU A 144 -0.50 22.65 8.05
C LEU A 144 -1.47 22.91 9.21
N ARG A 145 -2.56 22.15 9.23
CA ARG A 145 -3.52 22.16 10.32
C ARG A 145 -2.85 21.63 11.60
N PRO A 146 -3.27 22.09 12.79
CA PRO A 146 -2.73 21.55 14.04
C PRO A 146 -2.96 20.04 14.12
N LEU A 147 -1.99 19.34 14.72
CA LEU A 147 -2.10 17.91 14.99
C LEU A 147 -3.27 17.64 15.93
N ARG A 148 -3.98 16.54 15.66
CA ARG A 148 -5.05 16.07 16.55
C ARG A 148 -4.41 15.27 17.67
N HIS A 149 -4.64 15.68 18.91
CA HIS A 149 -4.32 14.85 20.07
C HIS A 149 -5.56 14.04 20.42
N GLU A 150 -5.46 12.71 20.38
CA GLU A 150 -6.51 11.86 20.94
C GLU A 150 -6.53 12.08 22.46
N THR A 151 -7.48 12.89 22.93
CA THR A 151 -7.94 12.78 24.31
C THR A 151 -8.67 11.45 24.36
N SER A 152 -8.01 10.41 24.89
CA SER A 152 -8.58 9.07 25.03
C SER A 152 -9.95 9.15 25.69
N ILE A 153 -11.03 8.98 24.93
CA ILE A 153 -12.37 8.81 25.50
C ILE A 153 -12.77 7.34 25.53
N LEU A 154 -12.26 6.45 24.67
CA LEU A 154 -12.63 5.02 24.69
C LEU A 154 -11.54 4.12 24.10
N ALA A 155 -10.64 3.60 24.95
CA ALA A 155 -9.94 2.35 24.68
C ALA A 155 -10.70 1.23 25.41
N ALA A 156 -11.68 0.63 24.74
CA ALA A 156 -12.36 -0.62 25.12
C ALA A 156 -12.92 -1.30 23.87
#